data_AF-A0A7S1VAV0-F1
#
_entry.id   AF-A0A7S1VAV0-F1
#
_cell.length_a   1.000
_cell.length_b   1.000
_cell.length_c   1.000
_cell.angle_alpha   90.00
_cell.angle_beta   90.00
_cell.angle_gamma   90.00
#
_symmetry.space_group_name_H-M   'P 1'
#
loop_
_entity.id
_entity.type
_entity.pdbx_description
1 polymer ?
#
loop_
_entity_poly.entity_id
_entity_poly.type
_entity_poly.pdbx_seq_one_letter_code
_entity_poly.pdbx_strand_id
1 'polypeptide(L)'
;LFGNNNNQKQFPLETMTTLGYLTSPLRRPTVIERWSPYEIAMFEAGLTQFGKDFYKISTALLKRSKSTKQVVEFYYIWKKTSHGKKWKDSYTPDFVESEDEDTYVLARKKKTNKENKQQQQQQQQAASAGGG
;
A
#
# COMPACT_ATOMS: atom_id res chain seq x y z
N LEU A 1 -12.79 30.66 9.15
CA LEU A 1 -13.98 31.25 8.51
C LEU A 1 -13.54 31.73 7.14
N PHE A 2 -13.94 31.04 6.07
CA PHE A 2 -13.56 31.41 4.71
C PHE A 2 -14.29 32.71 4.34
N GLY A 3 -13.55 33.82 4.36
CA GLY A 3 -14.09 35.16 4.09
C GLY A 3 -14.39 35.32 2.61
N ASN A 4 -15.66 35.49 2.27
CA ASN A 4 -16.09 35.84 0.93
C ASN A 4 -16.05 37.37 0.80
N ASN A 5 -15.07 37.92 0.07
CA ASN A 5 -14.98 39.35 -0.20
C ASN A 5 -16.00 39.75 -1.28
N ASN A 6 -17.09 40.37 -0.87
CA ASN A 6 -18.21 40.81 -1.73
C ASN A 6 -17.89 41.95 -2.72
N ASN A 7 -16.62 42.38 -2.85
CA ASN A 7 -16.23 43.52 -3.69
C ASN A 7 -15.80 43.14 -5.12
N GLN A 8 -15.79 41.86 -5.46
CA GLN A 8 -15.63 41.41 -6.83
C GLN A 8 -16.92 40.69 -7.23
N LYS A 9 -17.66 41.25 -8.20
CA LYS A 9 -18.77 40.57 -8.90
C LYS A 9 -18.25 39.40 -9.77
N GLN A 10 -17.22 38.71 -9.31
CA GLN A 10 -16.77 37.45 -9.86
C GLN A 10 -17.49 36.38 -9.07
N PHE A 11 -18.62 35.93 -9.59
CA PHE A 11 -19.13 34.63 -9.19
C PHE A 11 -18.08 33.60 -9.63
N PRO A 12 -17.49 32.79 -8.74
CA PRO A 12 -16.61 31.71 -9.14
C PRO A 12 -17.46 30.66 -9.87
N LEU A 13 -17.69 30.88 -11.17
CA LEU A 13 -18.64 30.11 -11.99
C LEU A 13 -18.06 28.78 -12.51
N GLU A 14 -16.81 28.41 -12.17
CA GLU A 14 -16.12 27.36 -12.94
C GLU A 14 -15.54 26.21 -12.11
N THR A 15 -15.39 26.33 -10.78
CA THR A 15 -14.78 25.26 -9.99
C THR A 15 -15.74 24.70 -8.96
N MET A 16 -16.20 23.46 -9.20
CA MET A 16 -16.94 22.69 -8.22
C MET A 16 -16.11 22.63 -6.92
N THR A 17 -16.70 23.06 -5.80
CA THR A 17 -16.01 23.01 -4.50
C THR A 17 -15.81 21.57 -4.06
N THR A 18 -14.77 21.28 -3.27
CA THR A 18 -14.53 19.93 -2.73
C THR A 18 -15.74 19.41 -1.95
N LEU A 19 -16.37 20.29 -1.16
CA LEU A 19 -17.60 19.96 -0.43
C LEU A 19 -18.74 19.65 -1.40
N GLY A 20 -18.96 20.50 -2.41
CA GLY A 20 -20.00 20.28 -3.42
C GLY A 20 -19.82 18.97 -4.19
N TYR A 21 -18.57 18.61 -4.50
CA TYR A 21 -18.25 17.31 -5.09
C TYR A 21 -18.57 16.15 -4.13
N LEU A 22 -18.16 16.24 -2.85
CA LEU A 22 -18.43 15.25 -1.81
C LEU A 22 -19.93 15.04 -1.54
N THR A 23 -20.73 16.10 -1.57
CA THR A 23 -22.17 16.05 -1.29
C THR A 23 -23.03 15.80 -2.53
N SER A 24 -22.43 15.69 -3.73
CA SER A 24 -23.17 15.50 -4.97
C SER A 24 -23.85 14.12 -5.01
N PRO A 25 -25.17 14.04 -5.28
CA PRO A 25 -25.89 12.75 -5.37
C PRO A 25 -25.46 11.92 -6.59
N LEU A 26 -24.81 12.55 -7.58
CA LEU A 26 -24.27 11.86 -8.77
C LEU A 26 -22.87 11.28 -8.52
N ARG A 27 -22.23 11.64 -7.40
CA ARG A 27 -20.90 11.13 -7.07
C ARG A 27 -20.98 9.64 -6.73
N ARG A 28 -20.14 8.85 -7.39
CA ARG A 28 -19.90 7.44 -7.04
C ARG A 28 -18.85 7.38 -5.91
N PRO A 29 -19.12 6.70 -4.78
CA PRO A 29 -18.10 6.45 -3.77
C PRO A 29 -16.94 5.65 -4.36
N THR A 30 -15.71 6.09 -4.06
CA THR A 30 -14.48 5.37 -4.42
C THR A 30 -14.41 4.03 -3.69
N VAL A 31 -13.49 3.15 -4.10
CA VAL A 31 -13.32 1.85 -3.42
C VAL A 31 -12.99 2.05 -1.93
N ILE A 32 -12.10 2.98 -1.58
CA ILE A 32 -11.73 3.26 -0.19
C ILE A 32 -12.93 3.73 0.63
N GLU A 33 -13.79 4.56 0.06
CA GLU A 33 -14.96 5.10 0.75
C GLU A 33 -16.05 4.05 1.04
N ARG A 34 -16.02 2.91 0.35
CA ARG A 34 -16.95 1.79 0.59
C ARG A 34 -16.49 0.89 1.74
N TRP A 35 -15.32 1.14 2.32
CA TRP A 35 -14.73 0.34 3.39
C TRP A 35 -14.77 1.10 4.69
N SER A 36 -15.42 0.50 5.69
CA SER A 36 -15.38 1.02 7.05
C SER A 36 -14.01 0.74 7.70
N PRO A 37 -13.59 1.53 8.70
CA PRO A 37 -12.36 1.28 9.44
C PRO A 37 -12.26 -0.13 10.01
N TYR A 38 -13.38 -0.68 10.48
CA TYR A 38 -13.45 -2.07 10.97
C TYR A 38 -13.13 -3.08 9.87
N GLU A 39 -13.71 -2.93 8.67
CA GLU A 39 -13.44 -3.85 7.55
C GLU A 39 -11.99 -3.75 7.08
N ILE A 40 -11.39 -2.56 7.11
CA ILE A 40 -9.97 -2.36 6.79
C ILE A 40 -9.10 -3.13 7.78
N ALA A 41 -9.38 -2.99 9.09
CA ALA A 41 -8.64 -3.73 10.12
C ALA A 41 -8.79 -5.26 9.96
N MET A 42 -9.99 -5.74 9.66
CA MET A 42 -10.23 -7.17 9.39
C MET A 42 -9.50 -7.67 8.14
N PHE A 43 -9.44 -6.84 7.08
CA PHE A 43 -8.67 -7.15 5.88
C PHE A 43 -7.17 -7.22 6.16
N GLU A 44 -6.62 -6.26 6.91
CA GLU A 44 -5.20 -6.25 7.29
C GLU A 44 -4.84 -7.46 8.15
N ALA A 45 -5.67 -7.78 9.16
CA ALA A 45 -5.52 -8.99 9.96
C ALA A 45 -5.56 -10.26 9.07
N GLY A 46 -6.53 -10.34 8.15
CA GLY A 46 -6.64 -11.42 7.20
C GLY A 46 -5.42 -11.57 6.28
N LEU A 47 -4.86 -10.48 5.79
CA LEU A 47 -3.62 -10.48 4.99
C LEU A 47 -2.43 -11.02 5.80
N THR A 48 -2.33 -10.67 7.08
CA THR A 48 -1.25 -11.18 7.94
C THR A 48 -1.40 -12.67 8.26
N GLN A 49 -2.63 -13.16 8.40
CA GLN A 49 -2.90 -14.55 8.79
C GLN A 49 -2.95 -15.51 7.59
N PHE A 50 -3.53 -15.09 6.47
CA PHE A 50 -3.82 -15.94 5.31
C PHE A 50 -3.01 -15.55 4.06
N GLY A 51 -2.20 -14.49 4.12
CA GLY A 51 -1.50 -13.96 2.96
C GLY A 51 -2.47 -13.43 1.90
N LYS A 52 -2.16 -13.65 0.62
CA LYS A 52 -3.01 -13.20 -0.51
C LYS A 52 -4.17 -14.15 -0.82
N ASP A 53 -4.58 -15.03 0.11
CA ASP A 53 -5.78 -15.85 -0.06
C ASP A 53 -7.05 -15.02 0.16
N PHE A 54 -7.38 -14.20 -0.84
CA PHE A 54 -8.51 -13.27 -0.78
C PHE A 54 -9.86 -13.99 -0.64
N TYR A 55 -9.95 -15.24 -1.08
CA TYR A 55 -11.16 -16.04 -0.89
C TYR A 55 -11.36 -16.37 0.58
N LYS A 56 -10.32 -16.82 1.30
CA LYS A 56 -10.39 -17.01 2.76
C LYS A 56 -10.65 -15.70 3.50
N ILE A 57 -9.99 -14.60 3.13
CA ILE A 57 -10.22 -13.30 3.78
C ILE A 57 -11.68 -12.87 3.63
N SER A 58 -12.25 -12.98 2.43
CA SER A 58 -13.66 -12.66 2.20
C SER A 58 -14.59 -13.59 2.97
N THR A 59 -14.41 -14.91 2.85
CA THR A 59 -15.35 -15.89 3.39
C THR A 59 -15.26 -16.09 4.91
N ALA A 60 -14.08 -15.92 5.50
CA ALA A 60 -13.87 -16.07 6.94
C ALA A 60 -14.13 -14.77 7.72
N LEU A 61 -13.67 -13.63 7.19
CA LEU A 61 -13.64 -12.36 7.95
C LEU A 61 -14.66 -11.33 7.48
N LEU A 62 -15.00 -11.31 6.19
CA LEU A 62 -15.81 -10.24 5.58
C LEU A 62 -17.11 -10.76 4.91
N LYS A 63 -17.52 -12.00 5.20
CA LYS A 63 -18.56 -12.73 4.46
C LYS A 63 -19.88 -11.97 4.31
N ARG A 64 -20.21 -11.15 5.31
CA ARG A 64 -21.47 -10.40 5.36
C ARG A 64 -21.42 -9.08 4.60
N SER A 65 -20.23 -8.55 4.28
CA SER A 65 -20.09 -7.17 3.80
C SER A 65 -19.23 -6.99 2.56
N LYS A 66 -18.25 -7.87 2.30
CA LYS A 66 -17.36 -7.79 1.13
C LYS A 66 -17.18 -9.15 0.46
N SER A 67 -17.44 -9.17 -0.85
CA SER A 67 -17.14 -10.30 -1.74
C SER A 67 -15.64 -10.40 -2.05
N THR A 68 -15.18 -11.58 -2.47
CA THR A 68 -13.78 -11.79 -2.90
C THR A 68 -13.34 -10.78 -3.96
N LYS A 69 -14.22 -10.45 -4.91
CA LYS A 69 -13.93 -9.43 -5.94
C LYS A 69 -13.64 -8.06 -5.32
N GLN A 70 -14.44 -7.63 -4.34
CA GLN A 70 -14.22 -6.36 -3.64
C GLN A 70 -12.96 -6.37 -2.78
N VAL A 71 -12.62 -7.51 -2.18
CA VAL A 71 -11.37 -7.70 -1.42
C VAL A 71 -10.16 -7.55 -2.33
N VAL A 72 -10.17 -8.19 -3.50
CA VAL A 72 -9.10 -8.07 -4.52
C VAL A 72 -8.98 -6.63 -5.03
N GLU A 73 -10.11 -6.01 -5.37
CA GLU A 73 -10.15 -4.60 -5.82
C GLU A 73 -9.54 -3.66 -4.77
N PHE A 74 -9.92 -3.85 -3.50
CA PHE A 74 -9.37 -3.07 -2.39
C PHE A 74 -7.87 -3.29 -2.21
N TYR A 75 -7.38 -4.53 -2.30
CA TYR A 75 -5.97 -4.86 -2.16
C TYR A 75 -5.06 -4.05 -3.10
N TYR A 76 -5.44 -3.90 -4.37
CA TYR A 76 -4.62 -3.16 -5.34
C TYR A 76 -4.52 -1.66 -5.07
N ILE A 77 -5.51 -1.09 -4.38
CA ILE A 77 -5.48 0.31 -3.96
C ILE A 77 -4.74 0.41 -2.63
N TRP A 78 -5.08 -0.46 -1.67
CA TRP A 78 -4.47 -0.51 -0.35
C TRP A 78 -2.96 -0.74 -0.39
N LYS A 79 -2.44 -1.60 -1.29
CA LYS A 79 -0.99 -1.87 -1.42
C LYS A 79 -0.16 -0.64 -1.79
N LYS A 80 -0.80 0.42 -2.32
CA LYS A 80 -0.16 1.71 -2.67
C LYS A 80 -0.14 2.70 -1.49
N THR A 81 -0.90 2.44 -0.44
CA THR A 81 -0.96 3.28 0.77
C THR A 81 0.28 3.10 1.64
N SER A 82 0.46 3.94 2.66
CA SER A 82 1.51 3.78 3.66
C SER A 82 1.43 2.46 4.43
N HIS A 83 0.23 1.93 4.65
CA HIS A 83 0.00 0.64 5.33
C HIS A 83 0.46 -0.52 4.45
N GLY A 84 0.10 -0.48 3.16
CA GLY A 84 0.56 -1.46 2.18
C GLY A 84 2.09 -1.49 2.03
N LYS A 85 2.74 -0.33 2.06
CA LYS A 85 4.21 -0.24 2.03
C LYS A 85 4.84 -0.90 3.27
N LYS A 86 4.35 -0.57 4.48
CA LYS A 86 4.82 -1.19 5.73
C LYS A 86 4.63 -2.70 5.72
N TRP A 87 3.47 -3.18 5.25
CA TRP A 87 3.22 -4.60 5.14
C TRP A 87 4.21 -5.26 4.18
N LYS A 88 4.49 -4.66 3.01
CA LYS A 88 5.51 -5.18 2.06
C LYS A 88 6.91 -5.28 2.66
N ASP A 89 7.29 -4.36 3.54
CA ASP A 89 8.60 -4.41 4.21
C ASP A 89 8.70 -5.60 5.16
N SER A 90 7.60 -5.97 5.82
CA SER A 90 7.50 -7.13 6.71
C SER A 90 7.18 -8.45 6.00
N TYR A 91 6.52 -8.38 4.84
CA TYR A 91 6.08 -9.54 4.10
C TYR A 91 7.23 -10.10 3.28
N THR A 92 7.72 -11.27 3.69
CA THR A 92 8.69 -12.03 2.92
C THR A 92 7.93 -13.10 2.16
N PRO A 93 7.74 -12.97 0.83
CA PRO A 93 7.06 -14.02 0.08
C PRO A 93 7.95 -15.26 0.00
N ASP A 94 7.36 -16.44 0.22
CA ASP A 94 8.06 -17.74 0.04
C ASP A 94 8.50 -17.95 -1.42
N PHE A 95 7.84 -17.27 -2.37
CA PHE A 95 8.18 -17.28 -3.79
C PHE A 95 8.07 -15.87 -4.38
N VAL A 96 9.09 -15.43 -5.12
CA VAL A 96 9.07 -14.13 -5.82
C VAL A 96 8.16 -14.25 -7.03
N GLU A 97 6.87 -14.01 -6.82
CA GLU A 97 5.87 -13.95 -7.87
C GLU A 97 6.08 -12.67 -8.70
N SER A 98 6.41 -12.87 -9.98
CA SER A 98 7.11 -11.94 -10.87
C SER A 98 6.24 -10.83 -11.49
N GLU A 99 5.16 -10.40 -10.84
CA GLU A 99 4.23 -9.43 -11.44
C GLU A 99 4.43 -7.98 -10.96
N ASP A 100 5.20 -7.75 -9.90
CA ASP A 100 5.50 -6.39 -9.40
C ASP A 100 7.01 -6.09 -9.60
N GLU A 101 7.36 -5.34 -10.66
CA GLU A 101 8.75 -4.96 -10.99
C GLU A 101 9.48 -4.32 -9.79
N ASP A 102 8.77 -3.50 -9.01
CA ASP A 102 9.28 -2.88 -7.78
C ASP A 102 9.81 -3.90 -6.76
N THR A 103 9.14 -5.05 -6.63
CA THR A 103 9.51 -6.09 -5.65
C THR A 103 10.77 -6.83 -6.10
N TYR A 104 10.90 -7.09 -7.40
CA TYR A 104 12.11 -7.69 -7.98
C TYR A 104 13.34 -6.80 -7.79
N VAL A 105 13.18 -5.50 -8.04
CA VAL A 105 14.26 -4.51 -7.88
C VAL A 105 14.74 -4.43 -6.42
N LEU A 106 13.81 -4.47 -5.45
CA LEU A 106 14.16 -4.45 -4.03
C LEU A 106 14.87 -5.74 -3.57
N ALA A 107 14.40 -6.90 -4.00
CA ALA A 107 15.03 -8.19 -3.68
C ALA A 107 16.47 -8.26 -4.24
N ARG A 108 16.67 -7.81 -5.48
CA ARG A 108 17.99 -7.74 -6.13
C ARG A 108 18.94 -6.78 -5.40
N LYS A 109 18.46 -5.60 -4.99
CA LYS A 109 19.25 -4.63 -4.20
C LYS A 109 19.67 -5.20 -2.84
N LYS A 110 18.77 -5.88 -2.12
CA LYS A 110 19.09 -6.53 -0.83
C LYS A 110 20.15 -7.62 -0.98
N LYS A 111 20.06 -8.45 -2.02
CA LYS A 111 21.06 -9.49 -2.33
C LYS A 111 22.43 -8.87 -2.65
N THR A 112 22.46 -7.86 -3.52
CA THR A 112 23.68 -7.15 -3.91
C THR A 112 24.35 -6.48 -2.70
N ASN A 113 23.59 -5.83 -1.82
CA ASN A 113 24.15 -5.21 -0.60
C ASN A 113 24.74 -6.25 0.36
N LYS A 114 24.13 -7.43 0.48
CA LYS A 114 24.65 -8.50 1.34
C LYS A 114 25.97 -9.05 0.80
N GLU A 115 26.08 -9.26 -0.51
CA GLU A 115 27.29 -9.72 -1.19
C GLU A 115 28.42 -8.69 -1.08
N ASN A 116 28.13 -7.41 -1.33
CA ASN A 116 29.11 -6.31 -1.18
C ASN A 116 29.66 -6.21 0.26
N LYS A 117 28.78 -6.36 1.26
CA LYS A 117 29.18 -6.32 2.67
C LYS A 117 30.09 -7.50 3.05
N GLN A 118 29.85 -8.69 2.49
CA GLN A 118 30.70 -9.86 2.72
C GLN A 118 32.09 -9.70 2.08
N GLN A 119 32.16 -9.20 0.85
CA GLN A 119 33.43 -8.97 0.15
C GLN A 119 34.30 -7.93 0.88
N GLN A 120 33.69 -6.85 1.38
CA GLN A 120 34.40 -5.84 2.13
C GLN A 120 34.97 -6.39 3.45
N GLN A 121 34.23 -7.28 4.11
CA GLN A 121 34.69 -7.95 5.34
C GLN A 121 35.86 -8.91 5.07
N GLN A 122 35.83 -9.65 3.96
CA GLN A 122 36.92 -10.54 3.56
C GLN A 122 38.19 -9.77 3.18
N GLN A 123 38.06 -8.63 2.49
CA GLN A 123 39.19 -7.77 2.14
C GLN A 123 39.85 -7.15 3.39
N GLN A 124 39.06 -6.75 4.39
CA GLN A 124 39.58 -6.23 5.66
C GLN A 124 40.34 -7.30 6.46
N GLN A 125 39.83 -8.54 6.50
CA GLN A 125 40.49 -9.65 7.19
C GLN A 125 41.79 -10.08 6.51
N ALA A 126 41.82 -10.08 5.16
CA ALA A 126 43.02 -10.37 4.39
C ALA A 126 44.12 -9.32 4.58
N ALA A 127 43.75 -8.03 4.72
CA ALA A 127 44.70 -6.94 4.95
C ALA A 127 45.35 -7.00 6.35
N SER A 128 44.64 -7.49 7.37
CA SER A 128 45.18 -7.61 8.74
C SER A 128 46.12 -8.81 8.97
N ALA A 129 46.11 -9.81 8.09
CA ALA A 129 46.92 -11.03 8.24
C ALA A 129 48.31 -10.95 7.58
N GLY A 130 48.60 -9.90 6.80
CA GLY A 130 49.83 -9.76 6.02
C GLY A 130 50.90 -8.81 6.60
N GLY A 131 50.67 -8.23 7.78
CA GLY A 131 51.61 -7.32 8.45
C GLY A 131 52.26 -7.99 9.66
N GLY A 132 53.19 -8.91 9.40
CA GLY A 132 54.12 -9.49 10.38
C GLY A 132 55.54 -9.06 10.06
#